data_AF-A0A8H1LGC4-F1
#
_entry.id   AF-A0A8H1LGC4-F1
#
_cell.length_a   1.000
_cell.length_b   1.000
_cell.length_c   1.000
_cell.angle_alpha   90.00
_cell.angle_beta   90.00
_cell.angle_gamma   90.00
#
_symmetry.space_group_name_H-M   'P 1'
#
loop_
_entity.id
_entity.type
_entity.pdbx_description
1 polymer ?
#
loop_
_entity_poly.entity_id
_entity_poly.type
_entity_poly.pdbx_seq_one_letter_code
_entity_poly.pdbx_strand_id
1 'polypeptide(L)' 'MIEAELKARVRDPEAVRRGLEEHAEGRAEVYRDTYYDTPDGSLGARDAELRVGTVRGDNEVFPEPRECRQSHSMN' A
#
# COMPACT_ATOMS: atom_id res chain seq x y z
N MET A 1 2.61 9.58 17.68
CA MET A 1 3.69 9.39 16.69
C MET A 1 3.39 10.34 15.54
N ILE A 2 4.41 11.01 14.99
CA ILE A 2 4.26 11.99 13.90
C ILE A 2 5.15 11.50 12.77
N GLU A 3 4.61 11.46 11.55
CA GLU A 3 5.35 11.19 10.31
C GLU A 3 5.47 12.49 9.52
N ALA A 4 6.66 12.73 8.95
CA ALA A 4 6.91 13.84 8.04
C ALA A 4 7.28 13.27 6.67
N GLU A 5 6.42 13.49 5.68
CA GLU A 5 6.58 12.96 4.32
C GLU A 5 6.57 14.10 3.28
N LEU A 6 7.41 13.98 2.25
CA LEU A 6 7.39 14.84 1.07
C LEU A 6 7.35 13.98 -0.20
N LYS A 7 6.28 14.10 -0.98
CA LYS A 7 6.16 13.42 -2.28
C LYS A 7 6.60 14.34 -3.41
N ALA A 8 7.36 13.79 -4.34
CA ALA A 8 7.80 14.49 -5.54
C ALA A 8 7.48 13.67 -6.79
N ARG A 9 7.25 14.36 -7.91
CA ARG A 9 7.09 13.71 -9.21
C ARG A 9 8.46 13.32 -9.76
N VAL A 10 8.68 12.02 -9.95
CA VAL A 10 9.87 11.49 -10.62
C VAL A 10 9.74 11.67 -12.12
N ARG A 11 10.66 12.43 -12.72
CA ARG A 11 10.70 12.69 -14.18
C ARG A 11 11.61 11.71 -14.94
N ASP A 12 12.66 11.23 -14.28
CA ASP A 12 13.61 10.26 -14.82
C ASP A 12 13.81 9.13 -13.79
N PRO A 13 12.99 8.07 -13.84
CA PRO A 13 13.06 6.97 -12.88
C PRO A 13 14.40 6.21 -12.92
N GLU A 14 15.01 6.11 -14.10
CA GLU A 14 16.26 5.39 -14.30
C GLU A 14 17.44 6.11 -13.64
N ALA A 15 17.53 7.43 -13.82
CA ALA A 15 18.55 8.23 -13.14
C ALA A 15 18.39 8.20 -11.61
N VAL A 16 17.14 8.25 -11.11
CA VAL A 16 16.87 8.16 -9.66
C VAL A 16 17.25 6.78 -9.13
N ARG A 17 16.86 5.70 -9.81
CA ARG A 17 17.20 4.33 -9.38
C ARG A 17 18.71 4.14 -9.30
N ARG A 18 19.46 4.53 -10.34
CA ARG A 18 20.93 4.42 -10.36
C ARG A 18 21.58 5.18 -9.19
N GLY A 19 21.10 6.38 -8.87
CA GLY A 19 21.61 7.14 -7.73
C GLY A 19 21.30 6.50 -6.38
N LEU A 20 20.15 5.83 -6.24
CA LEU A 20 19.79 5.11 -5.01
C LEU A 20 20.62 3.82 -4.83
N GLU A 21 20.94 3.12 -5.93
CA GLU A 21 21.76 1.89 -5.91
C GLU A 21 23.18 2.15 -5.37
N GLU A 22 23.69 3.38 -5.49
CA GLU A 22 24.98 3.78 -4.88
C GLU A 22 24.93 3.83 -3.34
N HIS A 23 23.73 3.91 -2.75
CA HIS A 23 23.52 4.05 -1.31
C HIS A 23 23.06 2.75 -0.63
N ALA A 24 22.26 1.92 -1.32
CA ALA A 24 21.76 0.65 -0.80
C ALA A 24 21.27 -0.29 -1.91
N GLU A 25 21.28 -1.60 -1.63
CA GLU A 25 20.65 -2.59 -2.49
C GLU A 25 19.12 -2.41 -2.49
N GLY A 26 18.55 -2.22 -3.68
CA GLY A 26 17.10 -2.08 -3.87
C GLY A 26 16.37 -3.42 -3.80
N ARG A 27 15.11 -3.40 -3.38
CA ARG A 27 14.20 -4.55 -3.44
C ARG A 27 12.99 -4.21 -4.28
N ALA A 28 12.65 -5.09 -5.22
CA ALA A 28 11.39 -5.00 -5.95
C ALA A 28 10.28 -5.55 -5.06
N GLU A 29 9.26 -4.72 -4.82
CA GLU A 29 8.13 -5.04 -3.97
C GLU A 29 6.85 -4.50 -4.60
N VAL A 30 5.79 -5.31 -4.57
CA VAL A 30 4.45 -4.94 -5.01
C VAL A 30 3.61 -4.64 -3.78
N TYR A 31 3.16 -3.39 -3.68
CA TYR A 31 2.30 -2.91 -2.60
C TYR A 31 0.84 -2.96 -3.05
N ARG A 32 -0.03 -3.52 -2.22
CA ARG A 32 -1.49 -3.47 -2.39
C ARG A 32 -2.13 -3.01 -1.09
N ASP A 33 -2.76 -1.85 -1.17
CA ASP A 33 -3.51 -1.28 -0.07
C ASP A 33 -5.01 -1.49 -0.29
N THR A 34 -5.70 -1.86 0.78
CA THR A 34 -7.17 -1.86 0.85
C THR A 34 -7.60 -0.81 1.86
N TYR A 35 -8.34 0.18 1.38
CA TYR A 35 -8.84 1.30 2.17
C TYR A 35 -10.22 0.96 2.71
N TYR A 36 -10.46 1.33 3.96
CA TYR A 36 -11.71 1.11 4.65
C TYR A 36 -12.23 2.42 5.20
N ASP A 37 -13.54 2.56 5.16
CA ASP A 37 -14.26 3.60 5.87
C ASP A 37 -15.50 2.99 6.54
N THR A 38 -16.06 3.75 7.46
CA THR A 38 -17.42 3.61 7.93
C THR A 38 -18.43 3.88 6.80
N PRO A 39 -19.65 3.30 6.84
CA PRO A 39 -20.66 3.53 5.79
C PRO A 39 -21.04 5.00 5.59
N ASP A 40 -20.89 5.82 6.62
CA ASP A 40 -21.14 7.27 6.62
C ASP A 40 -19.91 8.11 6.21
N GLY A 41 -18.77 7.47 5.87
CA GLY A 41 -17.58 8.16 5.36
C GLY A 41 -16.85 9.01 6.40
N SER A 42 -17.06 8.74 7.68
CA SER A 42 -16.58 9.58 8.78
C SER A 42 -15.05 9.64 8.90
N LEU A 43 -14.31 8.64 8.41
CA LEU A 43 -12.85 8.68 8.43
C LEU A 43 -12.32 9.71 7.42
N GLY A 44 -12.75 9.62 6.17
CA GLY A 44 -12.37 10.60 5.15
C GLY A 44 -12.78 12.04 5.53
N ALA A 45 -13.96 12.22 6.11
CA ALA A 45 -14.46 13.54 6.51
C ALA A 45 -13.62 14.24 7.59
N ARG A 46 -12.82 13.49 8.36
CA ARG A 46 -11.96 14.02 9.43
C ARG A 46 -10.47 13.90 9.10
N ASP A 47 -10.14 13.76 7.82
CA ASP A 47 -8.78 13.54 7.31
C ASP A 47 -8.07 12.36 8.01
N ALA A 48 -8.82 11.30 8.28
CA ALA A 48 -8.31 10.05 8.85
C ALA A 48 -8.44 8.91 7.84
N GLU A 49 -7.48 8.00 7.89
CA GLU A 49 -7.43 6.85 7.00
C GLU A 49 -7.27 5.55 7.78
N LEU A 50 -8.01 4.52 7.38
CA LEU A 50 -7.75 3.14 7.77
C LEU A 50 -7.45 2.33 6.52
N ARG A 51 -6.25 1.76 6.45
CA ARG A 51 -5.88 0.84 5.37
C ARG A 51 -5.18 -0.40 5.91
N VAL A 52 -5.39 -1.51 5.20
CA VAL A 52 -4.57 -2.72 5.32
C VAL A 52 -3.67 -2.79 4.09
N GLY A 53 -2.37 -2.62 4.31
CA GLY A 53 -1.34 -2.77 3.28
C GLY A 53 -0.79 -4.19 3.25
N THR A 54 -0.71 -4.79 2.07
CA THR A 54 0.05 -6.01 1.83
C THR A 54 1.23 -5.69 0.93
N VAL A 55 2.42 -6.11 1.32
CA VAL A 55 3.65 -5.96 0.56
C VAL A 55 4.08 -7.34 0.11
N ARG A 56 4.39 -7.49 -1.18
CA ARG A 56 4.86 -8.75 -1.76
C ARG A 56 6.23 -8.54 -2.36
N GLY A 57 7.23 -9.27 -1.88
CA GLY A 57 8.55 -9.32 -2.48
C GLY A 57 8.71 -10.52 -3.41
N ASP A 58 9.79 -10.55 -4.19
CA ASP A 58 10.07 -11.61 -5.19
C ASP A 58 10.24 -13.02 -4.58
N ASN A 59 10.36 -13.13 -3.25
CA ASN A 59 10.60 -14.38 -2.53
C ASN A 59 9.35 -14.94 -1.83
N GLU A 60 8.16 -14.39 -2.11
CA GLU A 60 6.92 -14.75 -1.42
C GLU A 60 5.98 -15.59 -2.31
N VAL A 61 5.92 -16.91 -2.04
CA VAL A 61 4.97 -17.82 -2.69
C VAL A 61 3.70 -17.90 -1.83
N PHE A 62 2.61 -17.27 -2.29
CA PHE A 62 1.29 -17.45 -1.68
C PHE A 62 0.44 -18.43 -2.48
N PRO A 63 -0.31 -19.33 -1.82
CA PRO A 63 -1.35 -20.09 -2.48
C PRO A 63 -2.49 -19.16 -2.93
N GLU A 64 -3.19 -19.56 -4.00
CA GLU A 64 -4.32 -18.84 -4.62
C GLU A 64 -5.29 -18.21 -3.60
N PRO A 65 -5.75 -16.97 -3.81
CA PRO A 65 -6.62 -16.28 -2.88
C PRO A 65 -7.94 -17.04 -2.72
N ARG A 66 -8.27 -17.45 -1.49
CA ARG A 66 -9.62 -17.93 -1.17
C ARG A 66 -10.55 -16.73 -1.18
N GLU A 67 -11.60 -16.80 -1.98
CA GLU A 67 -12.64 -15.78 -2.05
C GLU A 67 -13.12 -15.42 -0.64
N CYS A 68 -12.98 -14.14 -0.29
CA CYS A 68 -13.51 -13.59 0.95
C CYS A 68 -15.04 -13.68 0.85
N ARG A 69 -15.62 -14.73 1.43
CA ARG A 69 -17.05 -14.97 1.42
C ARG A 69 -17.70 -13.82 2.21
N GLN A 70 -18.23 -12.82 1.49
CA GLN A 70 -19.04 -11.78 2.11
C GLN A 70 -20.32 -12.44 2.62
N SER A 71 -20.33 -12.81 3.90
CA SER A 71 -21.55 -13.19 4.60
C SER A 71 -22.40 -11.93 4.81
N HIS A 72 -23.12 -11.51 3.77
CA HIS A 72 -24.27 -10.64 3.94
C HIS A 72 -25.40 -11.48 4.55
N SER A 73 -25.49 -11.48 5.89
CA SER A 73 -26.72 -11.81 6.58
C SER A 73 -27.53 -10.53 6.71
N MET A 74 -28.40 -10.27 5.75
CA MET A 74 -29.53 -9.36 5.96
C MET A 74 -30.71 -10.20 6.44
N ASN A 75 -31.31 -9.76 7.55
CA ASN A 75 -32.61 -10.24 8.02
C ASN A 75 -33.71 -10.01 6.97
#